data_AF-A0A7W0ZW37-F1
#
_entry.id   AF-A0A7W0ZW37-F1
#
_cell.length_a   1.000
_cell.length_b   1.000
_cell.length_c   1.000
_cell.angle_alpha   90.00
_cell.angle_beta   90.00
_cell.angle_gamma   90.00
#
_symmetry.space_group_name_H-M   'P 1'
#
loop_
_entity.id
_entity.type
_entity.pdbx_description
1 polymer ?
#
loop_
_entity_poly.entity_id
_entity_poly.type
_entity_poly.pdbx_seq_one_letter_code
_entity_poly.pdbx_strand_id
1 'polypeptide(L)'
;MKYLPLVALLAGCGADDKTDACDLSMGEATSAVQIQDRKVIGVAAPYTPDLGLAPRDEELRTSIAARRQAAWQVVGKVLRPIPLGDTRLAQSFGGVQPTVPAWHTWYARDDFERTFKKLYRDLGPAGRQARAPIDANAGLAWNANALDELPEWPEQRYLDYLATIDNPERAAGVGGAHRVGYSPGATAHLLESYPKQYACRIDPAPDPFDDDPLREGQMVTQSEQLELKNCGWRVLGPFLAGAASVEVTSSGDGDVDLYVRRGAAPEPSEYDCKSSGDDSDESCTVAGDGPVYVAVFGAAASAVTIDVAYLSEDVRDPTCLDGEMPRDAVIIKADWRRQLTGELLPIYDTSGPRMAVRLGGEATWNSDGAG
;
A
#
# COMPACT_ATOMS: atom_id res chain seq x y z
N MET A 1 36.39 56.16 47.08
CA MET A 1 36.58 55.90 45.63
C MET A 1 35.19 55.76 45.05
N LYS A 2 34.68 56.69 44.22
CA LYS A 2 35.03 57.05 42.83
C LYS A 2 33.92 56.53 41.87
N TYR A 3 33.03 57.44 41.49
CA TYR A 3 32.37 57.61 40.17
C TYR A 3 31.42 56.55 39.57
N LEU A 4 30.15 56.98 39.41
CA LEU A 4 29.32 56.82 38.18
C LEU A 4 30.03 57.52 37.00
N PRO A 5 29.85 57.14 35.71
CA PRO A 5 28.57 57.13 34.98
C PRO A 5 28.37 55.79 34.20
N LEU A 6 27.62 55.58 33.09
CA LEU A 6 26.89 56.45 32.14
C LEU A 6 25.68 55.70 31.51
N VAL A 7 24.87 56.40 30.72
CA VAL A 7 23.69 55.96 29.96
C VAL A 7 24.05 55.46 28.55
N ALA A 8 23.28 54.51 28.00
CA ALA A 8 23.02 54.42 26.57
C ALA A 8 21.59 53.93 26.31
N LEU A 9 20.69 54.86 25.97
CA LEU A 9 19.40 54.57 25.35
C LEU A 9 19.64 54.37 23.86
N LEU A 10 19.21 53.23 23.31
CA LEU A 10 18.98 53.08 21.87
C LEU A 10 17.51 52.71 21.66
N ALA A 11 16.71 53.75 21.42
CA ALA A 11 15.48 53.60 20.65
C ALA A 11 15.85 53.82 19.17
N GLY A 12 15.49 52.88 18.32
CA GLY A 12 15.83 52.86 16.89
C GLY A 12 15.99 51.42 16.41
N CYS A 13 15.32 50.94 15.36
CA CYS A 13 14.37 51.58 14.46
C CYS A 13 13.13 50.71 14.24
N GLY A 14 12.15 51.23 13.49
CA GLY A 14 10.86 50.57 13.26
C GLY A 14 10.96 49.19 12.61
N ALA A 15 9.91 48.40 12.83
CA ALA A 15 9.66 47.19 12.07
C ALA A 15 9.51 47.54 10.58
N ASP A 16 10.50 47.14 9.80
CA ASP A 16 10.45 46.97 8.34
C ASP A 16 11.01 45.57 8.01
N ASP A 17 10.74 44.59 8.88
CA ASP A 17 11.00 43.20 8.55
C ASP A 17 9.98 42.75 7.50
N LYS A 18 10.41 42.77 6.25
CA LYS A 18 9.59 42.37 5.10
C LYS A 18 9.22 40.88 5.15
N THR A 19 9.76 40.10 6.08
CA THR A 19 9.34 38.72 6.32
C THR A 19 8.01 38.62 7.09
N ASP A 20 7.59 39.62 7.88
CA ASP A 20 6.27 39.64 8.53
C ASP A 20 5.13 39.88 7.52
N ALA A 21 5.43 40.51 6.37
CA ALA A 21 4.47 40.75 5.28
C ALA A 21 4.32 39.53 4.34
N CYS A 22 5.27 38.60 4.41
CA CYS A 22 5.14 37.30 3.77
C CYS A 22 4.53 36.35 4.81
N ASP A 23 3.32 35.84 4.53
CA ASP A 23 2.80 34.67 5.24
C ASP A 23 3.66 33.44 4.86
N LEU A 24 4.86 33.39 5.44
CA LEU A 24 5.75 32.24 5.46
C LEU A 24 5.20 31.25 6.48
N SER A 25 3.97 30.79 6.24
CA SER A 25 3.52 29.48 6.67
C SER A 25 4.48 28.44 6.11
N MET A 26 5.61 28.26 6.82
CA MET A 26 6.44 27.08 6.71
C MET A 26 5.59 25.92 7.23
N GLY A 27 4.69 25.44 6.39
CA GLY A 27 3.74 24.39 6.74
C GLY A 27 4.51 23.24 7.37
N GLU A 28 4.17 22.95 8.63
CA GLU A 28 4.74 21.83 9.36
C GLU A 28 4.49 20.58 8.52
N ALA A 29 5.58 20.01 7.99
CA ALA A 29 5.50 18.79 7.22
C ALA A 29 5.24 17.64 8.20
N THR A 30 3.97 17.40 8.50
CA THR A 30 3.52 16.19 9.19
C THR A 30 3.88 14.99 8.30
N SER A 31 4.97 14.32 8.67
CA SER A 31 5.54 13.18 7.93
C SER A 31 4.87 11.84 8.27
N ALA A 32 3.76 11.90 9.02
CA ALA A 32 3.09 10.81 9.70
C ALA A 32 1.59 10.86 9.39
N VAL A 33 1.04 9.76 8.86
CA VAL A 33 -0.40 9.56 8.67
C VAL A 33 -1.08 9.58 10.05
N GLN A 34 -1.80 10.66 10.34
CA GLN A 34 -2.52 10.79 11.60
C GLN A 34 -3.73 9.84 11.61
N ILE A 35 -4.25 9.58 12.81
CA ILE A 35 -5.38 8.65 12.96
C ILE A 35 -6.66 9.14 12.25
N GLN A 36 -6.87 10.46 12.16
CA GLN A 36 -7.96 11.04 11.37
C GLN A 36 -7.71 10.94 9.86
N ASP A 37 -6.47 11.06 9.39
CA ASP A 37 -6.12 10.87 7.98
C ASP A 37 -6.37 9.41 7.58
N ARG A 38 -5.97 8.46 8.45
CA ARG A 38 -6.19 7.03 8.27
C ARG A 38 -7.67 6.69 8.16
N LYS A 39 -8.55 7.36 8.91
CA LYS A 39 -10.01 7.19 8.77
C LYS A 39 -10.54 7.71 7.43
N VAL A 40 -10.02 8.83 6.94
CA VAL A 40 -10.39 9.36 5.61
C VAL A 40 -9.91 8.45 4.48
N ILE A 41 -8.67 7.97 4.57
CA ILE A 41 -8.06 7.05 3.60
C ILE A 41 -8.79 5.70 3.61
N GLY A 42 -9.09 5.17 4.80
CA GLY A 42 -9.64 3.83 5.01
C GLY A 42 -8.57 2.73 5.03
N VAL A 43 -9.02 1.51 4.72
CA VAL A 43 -8.16 0.33 4.54
C VAL A 43 -7.32 0.53 3.28
N ALA A 44 -6.03 0.17 3.35
CA ALA A 44 -5.11 0.34 2.24
C ALA A 44 -5.49 -0.54 1.03
N ALA A 45 -5.35 0.00 -0.18
CA ALA A 45 -5.62 -0.72 -1.41
C ALA A 45 -4.63 -1.89 -1.60
N PRO A 46 -5.12 -3.10 -1.96
CA PRO A 46 -4.26 -4.25 -2.20
C PRO A 46 -3.36 -4.05 -3.42
N TYR A 47 -2.21 -4.71 -3.40
CA TYR A 47 -1.32 -4.80 -4.55
C TYR A 47 -1.42 -6.20 -5.16
N THR A 48 -1.97 -6.32 -6.36
CA THR A 48 -2.01 -7.62 -7.06
C THR A 48 -0.65 -7.88 -7.73
N PRO A 49 0.10 -8.92 -7.32
CA PRO A 49 1.39 -9.24 -7.93
C PRO A 49 1.26 -9.65 -9.40
N ASP A 50 2.34 -9.54 -10.15
CA ASP A 50 2.44 -10.14 -11.50
C ASP A 50 3.22 -11.45 -11.41
N LEU A 51 2.50 -12.56 -11.31
CA LEU A 51 3.12 -13.89 -11.23
C LEU A 51 3.67 -14.37 -12.58
N GLY A 52 3.34 -13.69 -13.68
CA GLY A 52 3.91 -13.93 -15.00
C GLY A 52 5.35 -13.42 -15.18
N LEU A 53 5.89 -12.67 -14.21
CA LEU A 53 7.28 -12.19 -14.27
C LEU A 53 8.31 -13.29 -13.97
N ALA A 54 8.03 -14.21 -13.04
CA ALA A 54 8.99 -15.23 -12.63
C ALA A 54 9.37 -16.21 -13.79
N PRO A 55 8.43 -16.72 -14.61
CA PRO A 55 8.76 -17.50 -15.80
C PRO A 55 9.56 -16.74 -16.87
N ARG A 56 9.61 -15.39 -16.79
CA ARG A 56 10.30 -14.51 -17.75
C ARG A 56 11.68 -14.05 -17.28
N ASP A 57 12.21 -14.61 -16.19
CA ASP A 57 13.46 -14.18 -15.57
C ASP A 57 14.64 -14.08 -16.56
N GLU A 58 14.82 -15.05 -17.47
CA GLU A 58 15.90 -15.01 -18.49
C GLU A 58 15.71 -13.86 -19.51
N GLU A 59 14.47 -13.59 -19.94
CA GLU A 59 14.14 -12.44 -20.78
C GLU A 59 14.42 -11.13 -20.03
N LEU A 60 14.02 -11.05 -18.76
CA LEU A 60 14.21 -9.86 -17.93
C LEU A 60 15.70 -9.60 -17.65
N ARG A 61 16.51 -10.63 -17.41
CA ARG A 61 17.97 -10.51 -17.24
C ARG A 61 18.65 -9.93 -18.48
N THR A 62 18.29 -10.43 -19.66
CA THR A 62 18.94 -10.09 -20.93
C THR A 62 18.38 -8.81 -21.58
N SER A 63 17.08 -8.50 -21.42
CA SER A 63 16.41 -7.38 -22.09
C SER A 63 16.22 -6.17 -21.19
N ILE A 64 16.78 -5.02 -21.59
CA ILE A 64 16.51 -3.72 -20.95
C ILE A 64 15.09 -3.24 -21.26
N ALA A 65 14.56 -3.56 -22.46
CA ALA A 65 13.21 -3.18 -22.86
C ALA A 65 12.16 -3.89 -22.01
N ALA A 66 12.30 -5.21 -21.81
CA ALA A 66 11.39 -6.01 -20.99
C ALA A 66 11.36 -5.53 -19.53
N ARG A 67 12.53 -5.28 -18.93
CA ARG A 67 12.64 -4.69 -17.58
C ARG A 67 11.96 -3.33 -17.46
N ARG A 68 12.14 -2.44 -18.44
CA ARG A 68 11.46 -1.14 -18.45
C ARG A 68 9.94 -1.29 -18.57
N GLN A 69 9.46 -2.20 -19.41
CA GLN A 69 8.03 -2.48 -19.55
C GLN A 69 7.45 -3.02 -18.23
N ALA A 70 8.08 -4.02 -17.62
CA ALA A 70 7.67 -4.56 -16.32
C ALA A 70 7.66 -3.49 -15.22
N ALA A 71 8.72 -2.66 -15.14
CA ALA A 71 8.77 -1.56 -14.18
C ALA A 71 7.64 -0.54 -14.38
N TRP A 72 7.30 -0.17 -15.62
CA TRP A 72 6.17 0.72 -15.90
C TRP A 72 4.81 0.10 -15.56
N GLN A 73 4.64 -1.21 -15.70
CA GLN A 73 3.43 -1.91 -15.23
C GLN A 73 3.31 -1.84 -13.70
N VAL A 74 4.40 -2.05 -12.96
CA VAL A 74 4.42 -1.88 -11.49
C VAL A 74 4.07 -0.43 -11.10
N VAL A 75 4.66 0.57 -11.77
CA VAL A 75 4.33 1.99 -11.56
C VAL A 75 2.84 2.26 -11.83
N GLY A 76 2.27 1.70 -12.91
CA GLY A 76 0.85 1.82 -13.22
C GLY A 76 -0.06 1.22 -12.13
N LYS A 77 0.30 0.05 -11.60
CA LYS A 77 -0.44 -0.59 -10.49
C LYS A 77 -0.48 0.29 -9.23
N VAL A 78 0.65 0.86 -8.82
CA VAL A 78 0.73 1.67 -7.60
C VAL A 78 0.18 3.09 -7.76
N LEU A 79 0.17 3.64 -8.98
CA LEU A 79 -0.42 4.95 -9.29
C LEU A 79 -1.91 4.90 -9.65
N ARG A 80 -2.53 3.70 -9.73
CA ARG A 80 -3.97 3.53 -9.98
C ARG A 80 -4.79 4.40 -9.01
N PRO A 81 -5.77 5.19 -9.48
CA PRO A 81 -6.62 6.00 -8.59
C PRO A 81 -7.51 5.10 -7.73
N ILE A 82 -7.52 5.37 -6.42
CA ILE A 82 -8.36 4.74 -5.41
C ILE A 82 -9.20 5.84 -4.74
N PRO A 83 -10.53 5.68 -4.63
CA PRO A 83 -11.35 6.62 -3.87
C PRO A 83 -10.94 6.63 -2.40
N LEU A 84 -10.91 7.80 -1.77
CA LEU A 84 -10.78 7.89 -0.31
C LEU A 84 -11.94 7.16 0.37
N GLY A 85 -11.68 6.49 1.50
CA GLY A 85 -12.64 5.63 2.19
C GLY A 85 -13.86 6.34 2.78
N ASP A 86 -13.74 7.59 3.26
CA ASP A 86 -14.89 8.29 3.83
C ASP A 86 -15.79 8.91 2.76
N THR A 87 -16.89 8.21 2.45
CA THR A 87 -17.86 8.56 1.40
C THR A 87 -18.58 9.90 1.61
N ARG A 88 -18.49 10.52 2.80
CA ARG A 88 -19.04 11.87 3.03
C ARG A 88 -18.30 12.93 2.22
N LEU A 89 -17.02 12.70 1.87
CA LEU A 89 -16.26 13.64 1.05
C LEU A 89 -16.93 13.95 -0.29
N ALA A 90 -17.62 13.00 -0.93
CA ALA A 90 -18.35 13.24 -2.16
C ALA A 90 -19.27 14.48 -2.12
N GLN A 91 -19.80 14.86 -0.95
CA GLN A 91 -20.62 16.08 -0.78
C GLN A 91 -19.83 17.36 -1.10
N SER A 92 -18.57 17.46 -0.63
CA SER A 92 -17.66 18.58 -0.93
C SER A 92 -17.16 18.59 -2.38
N PHE A 93 -17.21 17.44 -3.05
CA PHE A 93 -16.66 17.23 -4.40
C PHE A 93 -17.77 17.01 -5.47
N GLY A 94 -18.93 17.65 -5.30
CA GLY A 94 -19.99 17.68 -6.32
C GLY A 94 -20.66 16.34 -6.61
N GLY A 95 -20.68 15.43 -5.62
CA GLY A 95 -21.20 14.06 -5.73
C GLY A 95 -20.18 13.03 -6.21
N VAL A 96 -18.93 13.42 -6.47
CA VAL A 96 -17.86 12.50 -6.92
C VAL A 96 -16.86 12.29 -5.78
N GLN A 97 -16.55 11.03 -5.47
CA GLN A 97 -15.57 10.74 -4.42
C GLN A 97 -14.14 11.10 -4.91
N PRO A 98 -13.37 11.92 -4.16
CA PRO A 98 -11.98 12.23 -4.51
C PRO A 98 -11.11 10.97 -4.45
N THR A 99 -10.09 10.92 -5.31
CA THR A 99 -9.19 9.75 -5.45
C THR A 99 -7.73 10.12 -5.20
N VAL A 100 -6.98 9.16 -4.65
CA VAL A 100 -5.52 9.23 -4.48
C VAL A 100 -4.84 8.03 -5.17
N PRO A 101 -3.55 8.11 -5.54
CA PRO A 101 -2.77 6.95 -5.96
C PRO A 101 -2.87 5.80 -4.95
N ALA A 102 -2.94 4.54 -5.43
CA ALA A 102 -3.08 3.38 -4.56
C ALA A 102 -2.02 3.32 -3.45
N TRP A 103 -0.77 3.68 -3.73
CA TRP A 103 0.28 3.71 -2.70
C TRP A 103 0.11 4.80 -1.63
N HIS A 104 -0.62 5.89 -1.87
CA HIS A 104 -0.93 6.86 -0.81
C HIS A 104 -1.84 6.25 0.27
N THR A 105 -2.60 5.20 -0.07
CA THR A 105 -3.45 4.52 0.90
C THR A 105 -2.69 3.58 1.82
N TRP A 106 -1.44 3.23 1.47
CA TRP A 106 -0.63 2.23 2.16
C TRP A 106 -0.19 2.65 3.56
N TYR A 107 0.34 1.71 4.32
CA TYR A 107 0.62 1.90 5.74
C TYR A 107 1.99 2.53 5.97
N ALA A 108 2.03 3.55 6.84
CA ALA A 108 3.27 4.14 7.32
C ALA A 108 3.69 3.51 8.66
N ARG A 109 4.84 3.93 9.19
CA ARG A 109 5.33 3.50 10.51
C ARG A 109 4.29 3.66 11.62
N ASP A 110 3.55 4.76 11.64
CA ASP A 110 2.60 5.06 12.71
C ASP A 110 1.37 4.15 12.67
N ASP A 111 0.95 3.72 11.48
CA ASP A 111 -0.09 2.69 11.32
C ASP A 111 0.37 1.33 11.82
N PHE A 112 1.61 0.93 11.47
CA PHE A 112 2.21 -0.30 11.99
C PHE A 112 2.31 -0.25 13.53
N GLU A 113 2.84 0.83 14.10
CA GLU A 113 2.98 0.96 15.55
C GLU A 113 1.63 0.98 16.28
N ARG A 114 0.63 1.69 15.74
CA ARG A 114 -0.73 1.76 16.30
C ARG A 114 -1.42 0.40 16.25
N THR A 115 -1.36 -0.28 15.11
CA THR A 115 -1.93 -1.62 14.90
C THR A 115 -1.26 -2.66 15.80
N PHE A 116 0.08 -2.70 15.83
CA PHE A 116 0.83 -3.62 16.68
C PHE A 116 0.52 -3.41 18.17
N LYS A 117 0.49 -2.16 18.64
CA LYS A 117 0.17 -1.85 20.06
C LYS A 117 -1.25 -2.30 20.44
N LYS A 118 -2.23 -2.20 19.53
CA LYS A 118 -3.59 -2.72 19.72
C LYS A 118 -3.58 -4.25 19.81
N LEU A 119 -3.14 -4.93 18.76
CA LEU A 119 -3.14 -6.40 18.67
C LEU A 119 -2.37 -7.04 19.83
N TYR A 120 -1.16 -6.56 20.12
CA TYR A 120 -0.33 -7.07 21.21
C TYR A 120 -0.94 -6.83 22.60
N ARG A 121 -1.76 -5.78 22.78
CA ARG A 121 -2.53 -5.55 24.02
C ARG A 121 -3.69 -6.54 24.13
N ASP A 122 -4.39 -6.78 23.03
CA ASP A 122 -5.58 -7.65 22.99
C ASP A 122 -5.26 -9.12 23.30
N LEU A 123 -4.02 -9.59 23.01
CA LEU A 123 -3.49 -10.89 23.45
C LEU A 123 -3.52 -11.11 24.99
N GLY A 124 -3.66 -10.05 25.78
CA GLY A 124 -3.64 -10.12 27.25
C GLY A 124 -2.31 -10.62 27.83
N PRO A 125 -2.24 -10.93 29.14
CA PRO A 125 -1.00 -11.46 29.74
C PRO A 125 -0.62 -12.84 29.22
N ALA A 126 -1.59 -13.77 29.11
CA ALA A 126 -1.35 -15.16 28.73
C ALA A 126 -0.94 -15.30 27.26
N GLY A 127 -1.64 -14.64 26.33
CA GLY A 127 -1.29 -14.67 24.91
C GLY A 127 0.08 -14.06 24.63
N ARG A 128 0.44 -12.96 25.32
CA ARG A 128 1.80 -12.38 25.24
C ARG A 128 2.89 -13.31 25.79
N GLN A 129 2.62 -14.02 26.89
CA GLN A 129 3.56 -15.01 27.44
C GLN A 129 3.74 -16.20 26.49
N ALA A 130 2.65 -16.68 25.89
CA ALA A 130 2.66 -17.77 24.91
C ALA A 130 3.18 -17.35 23.51
N ARG A 131 3.35 -16.04 23.27
CA ARG A 131 3.64 -15.44 21.95
C ARG A 131 2.62 -15.86 20.88
N ALA A 132 1.34 -15.86 21.26
CA ALA A 132 0.23 -16.24 20.41
C ALA A 132 0.18 -15.38 19.13
N PRO A 133 -0.25 -15.94 17.97
CA PRO A 133 -0.33 -15.21 16.72
C PRO A 133 -1.29 -14.02 16.83
N ILE A 134 -1.08 -13.00 16.01
CA ILE A 134 -1.99 -11.86 15.86
C ILE A 134 -2.61 -11.86 14.47
N ASP A 135 -3.89 -11.54 14.38
CA ASP A 135 -4.58 -11.31 13.12
C ASP A 135 -4.26 -9.88 12.64
N ALA A 136 -3.33 -9.76 11.69
CA ALA A 136 -2.94 -8.45 11.20
C ALA A 136 -4.07 -7.79 10.37
N ASN A 137 -4.85 -8.57 9.63
CA ASN A 137 -5.94 -8.06 8.81
C ASN A 137 -7.04 -7.43 9.66
N ALA A 138 -7.47 -8.08 10.75
CA ALA A 138 -8.39 -7.51 11.73
C ALA A 138 -7.83 -6.23 12.37
N GLY A 139 -6.52 -6.21 12.69
CA GLY A 139 -5.85 -5.02 13.21
C GLY A 139 -5.80 -3.85 12.23
N LEU A 140 -5.55 -4.11 10.95
CA LEU A 140 -5.49 -3.09 9.90
C LEU A 140 -6.89 -2.57 9.53
N ALA A 141 -7.92 -3.42 9.57
CA ALA A 141 -9.33 -3.03 9.46
C ALA A 141 -9.79 -2.18 10.67
N TRP A 142 -9.36 -2.54 11.88
CA TRP A 142 -9.56 -1.72 13.08
C TRP A 142 -8.88 -0.36 12.95
N ASN A 143 -7.62 -0.31 12.47
CA ASN A 143 -6.85 0.94 12.36
C ASN A 143 -7.53 1.98 11.45
N ALA A 144 -8.30 1.56 10.44
CA ALA A 144 -9.13 2.44 9.61
C ALA A 144 -10.27 3.13 10.38
N ASN A 145 -10.70 2.58 11.52
CA ASN A 145 -11.82 3.10 12.33
C ASN A 145 -11.40 3.50 13.76
N ALA A 146 -10.12 3.33 14.12
CA ALA A 146 -9.59 3.52 15.46
C ALA A 146 -9.79 4.93 16.05
N LEU A 147 -10.08 5.93 15.21
CA LEU A 147 -10.48 7.27 15.65
C LEU A 147 -11.75 7.25 16.50
N ASP A 148 -12.70 6.36 16.21
CA ASP A 148 -14.00 6.29 16.87
C ASP A 148 -13.93 5.75 18.30
N GLU A 149 -12.79 5.17 18.69
CA GLU A 149 -12.50 4.78 20.08
C GLU A 149 -11.92 5.94 20.92
N LEU A 150 -11.59 7.09 20.33
CA LEU A 150 -10.93 8.21 21.01
C LEU A 150 -11.94 9.26 21.54
N PRO A 151 -12.12 9.43 22.86
CA PRO A 151 -13.05 10.42 23.41
C PRO A 151 -12.72 11.88 23.04
N GLU A 152 -11.47 12.18 22.71
CA GLU A 152 -11.02 13.48 22.22
C GLU A 152 -11.44 13.77 20.75
N TRP A 153 -11.95 12.78 20.02
CA TRP A 153 -12.47 12.89 18.66
C TRP A 153 -13.99 12.60 18.60
N PRO A 154 -14.84 13.45 19.21
CA PRO A 154 -16.28 13.34 19.02
C PRO A 154 -16.65 13.58 17.54
N GLU A 155 -17.77 13.00 17.10
CA GLU A 155 -18.19 13.02 15.69
C GLU A 155 -18.13 14.42 15.06
N GLN A 156 -18.62 15.46 15.75
CA GLN A 156 -18.57 16.83 15.23
C GLN A 156 -17.13 17.30 14.91
N ARG A 157 -16.14 16.99 15.75
CA ARG A 157 -14.73 17.35 15.52
C ARG A 157 -14.19 16.66 14.27
N TYR A 158 -14.63 15.43 14.01
CA TYR A 158 -14.25 14.71 12.80
C TYR A 158 -14.96 15.25 11.55
N LEU A 159 -16.24 15.65 11.66
CA LEU A 159 -16.95 16.35 10.58
C LEU A 159 -16.32 17.71 10.27
N ASP A 160 -15.90 18.47 11.27
CA ASP A 160 -15.19 19.74 11.10
C ASP A 160 -13.84 19.53 10.37
N TYR A 161 -13.11 18.46 10.71
CA TYR A 161 -11.88 18.07 10.00
C TYR A 161 -12.17 17.63 8.55
N LEU A 162 -13.20 16.80 8.30
CA LEU A 162 -13.63 16.43 6.95
C LEU A 162 -13.99 17.65 6.10
N ALA A 163 -14.66 18.65 6.70
CA ALA A 163 -15.01 19.90 6.02
C ALA A 163 -13.78 20.73 5.63
N THR A 164 -12.59 20.50 6.22
CA THR A 164 -11.35 21.11 5.72
C THR A 164 -10.86 20.48 4.42
N ILE A 165 -11.30 19.28 4.06
CA ILE A 165 -10.93 18.61 2.81
C ILE A 165 -11.94 19.06 1.73
N ASP A 166 -11.78 20.32 1.30
CA ASP A 166 -12.72 21.08 0.47
C ASP A 166 -12.28 21.24 -1.00
N ASN A 167 -11.08 20.76 -1.36
CA ASN A 167 -10.50 20.90 -2.70
C ASN A 167 -9.55 19.73 -3.07
N PRO A 168 -9.26 19.51 -4.37
CA PRO A 168 -8.41 18.41 -4.83
C PRO A 168 -7.01 18.41 -4.24
N GLU A 169 -6.41 19.58 -4.02
CA GLU A 169 -5.06 19.73 -3.46
C GLU A 169 -5.00 19.24 -2.01
N ARG A 170 -6.01 19.55 -1.19
CA ARG A 170 -6.14 19.03 0.18
C ARG A 170 -6.47 17.55 0.20
N ALA A 171 -7.34 17.06 -0.69
CA ALA A 171 -7.61 15.63 -0.81
C ALA A 171 -6.36 14.82 -1.20
N ALA A 172 -5.52 15.35 -2.10
CA ALA A 172 -4.24 14.75 -2.48
C ALA A 172 -3.18 14.80 -1.36
N GLY A 173 -3.33 15.71 -0.39
CA GLY A 173 -2.46 15.86 0.79
C GLY A 173 -2.85 15.03 2.01
N VAL A 174 -3.99 14.33 2.00
CA VAL A 174 -4.42 13.46 3.12
C VAL A 174 -3.38 12.35 3.34
N GLY A 175 -2.96 12.16 4.60
CA GLY A 175 -1.89 11.23 4.98
C GLY A 175 -0.48 11.79 4.86
N GLY A 176 -0.33 13.04 4.41
CA GLY A 176 0.91 13.80 4.46
C GLY A 176 2.05 13.25 3.59
N ALA A 177 3.20 13.91 3.68
CA ALA A 177 4.39 13.63 2.86
C ALA A 177 5.25 12.49 3.44
N HIS A 178 4.63 11.35 3.76
CA HIS A 178 5.35 10.20 4.30
C HIS A 178 6.33 9.63 3.24
N ARG A 179 7.53 9.24 3.69
CA ARG A 179 8.64 8.82 2.80
C ARG A 179 8.62 7.35 2.43
N VAL A 180 8.00 6.50 3.26
CA VAL A 180 7.98 5.05 3.07
C VAL A 180 6.58 4.54 3.35
N GLY A 181 5.98 3.90 2.35
CA GLY A 181 4.67 3.25 2.45
C GLY A 181 4.81 1.75 2.20
N TYR A 182 4.10 0.95 3.00
CA TYR A 182 4.10 -0.52 2.96
C TYR A 182 2.71 -1.01 2.53
N SER A 183 2.66 -1.82 1.47
CA SER A 183 1.45 -2.52 1.01
C SER A 183 0.80 -3.35 2.13
N PRO A 184 -0.51 -3.66 2.06
CA PRO A 184 -1.18 -4.56 3.00
C PRO A 184 -0.38 -5.83 3.34
N GLY A 185 0.02 -6.66 2.36
CA GLY A 185 0.78 -7.89 2.60
C GLY A 185 2.12 -7.68 3.30
N ALA A 186 2.89 -6.66 2.89
CA ALA A 186 4.13 -6.30 3.60
C ALA A 186 3.88 -5.93 5.07
N THR A 187 2.84 -5.14 5.36
CA THR A 187 2.51 -4.75 6.74
C THR A 187 1.97 -5.91 7.55
N ALA A 188 1.09 -6.74 6.97
CA ALA A 188 0.52 -7.91 7.63
C ALA A 188 1.60 -8.94 8.00
N HIS A 189 2.43 -9.33 7.03
CA HIS A 189 3.54 -10.26 7.26
C HIS A 189 4.54 -9.75 8.32
N LEU A 190 4.84 -8.44 8.34
CA LEU A 190 5.71 -7.84 9.37
C LEU A 190 5.06 -7.84 10.77
N LEU A 191 3.74 -7.73 10.86
CA LEU A 191 2.98 -7.82 12.12
C LEU A 191 2.92 -9.28 12.61
N GLU A 192 2.51 -10.21 11.75
CA GLU A 192 2.38 -11.63 12.05
C GLU A 192 3.72 -12.28 12.43
N SER A 193 4.82 -11.84 11.79
CA SER A 193 6.19 -12.28 12.10
C SER A 193 6.70 -11.89 13.49
N TYR A 194 5.97 -11.11 14.30
CA TYR A 194 6.48 -10.62 15.60
C TYR A 194 7.01 -11.71 16.56
N PRO A 195 6.47 -12.95 16.64
CA PRO A 195 6.99 -13.98 17.54
C PRO A 195 8.41 -14.41 17.17
N LYS A 196 8.68 -14.56 15.86
CA LYS A 196 10.01 -14.88 15.32
C LYS A 196 10.97 -13.70 15.39
N GLN A 197 10.51 -12.49 15.04
CA GLN A 197 11.32 -11.27 15.23
C GLN A 197 11.73 -11.07 16.70
N TYR A 198 10.85 -11.41 17.65
CA TYR A 198 11.16 -11.36 19.08
C TYR A 198 12.21 -12.40 19.47
N ALA A 199 12.09 -13.64 19.00
CA ALA A 199 13.05 -14.72 19.24
C ALA A 199 14.44 -14.38 18.66
N CYS A 200 14.50 -14.03 17.37
CA CYS A 200 15.71 -13.59 16.66
C CYS A 200 16.43 -12.39 17.32
N ARG A 201 15.74 -11.56 18.12
CA ARG A 201 16.35 -10.46 18.87
C ARG A 201 16.99 -10.89 20.22
N ILE A 202 16.60 -12.03 20.78
CA ILE A 202 17.10 -12.53 22.08
C ILE A 202 18.01 -13.75 21.95
N ASP A 203 17.85 -14.51 20.87
CA ASP A 203 18.70 -15.65 20.53
C ASP A 203 20.00 -15.16 19.85
N PRO A 204 21.06 -15.99 19.77
CA PRO A 204 22.25 -15.65 19.00
C PRO A 204 21.89 -15.35 17.54
N ALA A 205 22.60 -14.40 16.92
CA ALA A 205 22.42 -14.12 15.50
C ALA A 205 22.69 -15.39 14.67
N PRO A 206 21.80 -15.76 13.72
CA PRO A 206 22.03 -16.88 12.83
C PRO A 206 23.26 -16.64 11.94
N ASP A 207 23.86 -17.71 11.41
CA ASP A 207 24.92 -17.57 10.42
C ASP A 207 24.32 -16.98 9.13
N PRO A 208 24.82 -15.84 8.61
CA PRO A 208 24.28 -15.23 7.38
C PRO A 208 24.57 -16.03 6.10
N PHE A 209 25.29 -17.17 6.20
CA PHE A 209 25.59 -18.06 5.09
C PHE A 209 24.89 -19.43 5.16
N ASP A 210 24.16 -19.72 6.25
CA ASP A 210 23.31 -20.92 6.31
C ASP A 210 22.09 -20.77 5.38
N ASP A 211 21.71 -21.85 4.70
CA ASP A 211 20.47 -21.89 3.91
C ASP A 211 19.25 -21.81 4.84
N ASP A 212 18.34 -20.87 4.58
CA ASP A 212 17.04 -20.84 5.26
C ASP A 212 16.30 -22.18 5.04
N PRO A 213 15.79 -22.84 6.10
CA PRO A 213 15.13 -24.13 5.99
C PRO A 213 13.84 -24.03 5.17
N LEU A 214 13.43 -25.12 4.53
CA LEU A 214 12.15 -25.18 3.82
C LEU A 214 11.02 -25.58 4.79
N ARG A 215 9.91 -24.86 4.70
CA ARG A 215 8.61 -25.22 5.31
C ARG A 215 7.70 -25.75 4.21
N GLU A 216 7.31 -27.01 4.37
CA GLU A 216 6.40 -27.71 3.44
C GLU A 216 5.07 -26.95 3.30
N GLY A 217 4.55 -26.91 2.08
CA GLY A 217 3.26 -26.32 1.75
C GLY A 217 2.11 -27.00 2.48
N GLN A 218 1.03 -26.25 2.70
CA GLN A 218 -0.16 -26.72 3.42
C GLN A 218 -1.42 -26.54 2.56
N MET A 219 -2.44 -27.36 2.80
CA MET A 219 -3.74 -27.16 2.17
C MET A 219 -4.39 -25.89 2.75
N VAL A 220 -4.67 -24.94 1.88
CA VAL A 220 -5.32 -23.66 2.19
C VAL A 220 -6.60 -23.55 1.36
N THR A 221 -7.67 -23.07 1.97
CA THR A 221 -8.87 -22.60 1.27
C THR A 221 -8.94 -21.09 1.38
N GLN A 222 -9.00 -20.39 0.25
CA GLN A 222 -9.27 -18.95 0.21
C GLN A 222 -10.71 -18.71 -0.23
N SER A 223 -11.48 -18.01 0.61
CA SER A 223 -12.88 -17.67 0.37
C SER A 223 -13.00 -16.20 -0.04
N GLU A 224 -13.60 -15.90 -1.20
CA GLU A 224 -13.91 -14.54 -1.64
C GLU A 224 -15.43 -14.35 -1.83
N GLN A 225 -16.01 -13.35 -1.18
CA GLN A 225 -17.41 -12.97 -1.36
C GLN A 225 -17.55 -11.94 -2.48
N LEU A 226 -18.46 -12.19 -3.41
CA LEU A 226 -18.66 -11.39 -4.62
C LEU A 226 -20.12 -10.98 -4.81
N GLU A 227 -20.29 -9.69 -5.10
CA GLU A 227 -21.50 -9.13 -5.67
C GLU A 227 -21.30 -8.93 -7.18
N LEU A 228 -22.04 -9.67 -7.98
CA LEU A 228 -22.02 -9.65 -9.44
C LEU A 228 -23.31 -9.02 -9.98
N LYS A 229 -23.16 -8.19 -11.01
CA LYS A 229 -24.28 -7.74 -11.84
C LYS A 229 -24.47 -8.74 -12.98
N ASN A 230 -25.67 -8.79 -13.54
CA ASN A 230 -25.91 -9.48 -14.82
C ASN A 230 -24.89 -9.03 -15.89
N CYS A 231 -24.31 -10.00 -16.59
CA CYS A 231 -23.19 -9.88 -17.53
C CYS A 231 -21.88 -9.35 -16.90
N GLY A 232 -21.76 -9.41 -15.57
CA GLY A 232 -20.54 -9.04 -14.85
C GLY A 232 -19.48 -10.12 -14.96
N TRP A 233 -18.23 -9.73 -15.22
CA TRP A 233 -17.07 -10.62 -15.26
C TRP A 233 -16.08 -10.21 -14.17
N ARG A 234 -15.74 -11.13 -13.26
CA ARG A 234 -14.79 -10.90 -12.16
C ARG A 234 -13.70 -11.95 -12.19
N VAL A 235 -12.45 -11.52 -12.35
CA VAL A 235 -11.27 -12.38 -12.25
C VAL A 235 -10.70 -12.29 -10.84
N LEU A 236 -10.44 -13.44 -10.24
CA LEU A 236 -9.83 -13.62 -8.92
C LEU A 236 -8.42 -14.19 -9.05
N GLY A 237 -7.64 -14.04 -7.97
CA GLY A 237 -6.27 -14.49 -7.90
C GLY A 237 -5.27 -13.53 -8.60
N PRO A 238 -4.13 -14.04 -9.09
CA PRO A 238 -3.78 -15.45 -9.16
C PRO A 238 -3.54 -16.11 -7.79
N PHE A 239 -4.05 -17.33 -7.65
CA PHE A 239 -3.76 -18.25 -6.55
C PHE A 239 -2.52 -19.05 -6.91
N LEU A 240 -1.49 -19.01 -6.09
CA LEU A 240 -0.23 -19.67 -6.39
C LEU A 240 -0.20 -21.04 -5.73
N ALA A 241 -0.48 -22.07 -6.52
CA ALA A 241 -0.64 -23.43 -6.05
C ALA A 241 0.63 -24.27 -6.30
N GLY A 242 1.05 -25.02 -5.27
CA GLY A 242 2.05 -26.07 -5.40
C GLY A 242 1.54 -27.27 -6.21
N ALA A 243 2.32 -28.35 -6.21
CA ALA A 243 2.14 -29.52 -7.06
C ALA A 243 0.99 -30.48 -6.62
N ALA A 244 -0.20 -29.95 -6.40
CA ALA A 244 -1.45 -30.68 -6.13
C ALA A 244 -2.60 -30.16 -7.01
N SER A 245 -3.80 -30.72 -6.87
CA SER A 245 -5.01 -30.15 -7.49
C SER A 245 -5.44 -28.85 -6.80
N VAL A 246 -5.94 -27.91 -7.60
CA VAL A 246 -6.72 -26.76 -7.16
C VAL A 246 -8.19 -27.08 -7.41
N GLU A 247 -8.99 -27.04 -6.36
CA GLU A 247 -10.44 -27.18 -6.39
C GLU A 247 -11.07 -25.80 -6.18
N VAL A 248 -11.97 -25.43 -7.08
CA VAL A 248 -12.71 -24.16 -7.04
C VAL A 248 -14.19 -24.51 -6.94
N THR A 249 -14.87 -23.98 -5.94
CA THR A 249 -16.33 -24.09 -5.81
C THR A 249 -16.95 -22.72 -5.64
N SER A 250 -18.16 -22.54 -6.15
CA SER A 250 -19.01 -21.40 -5.78
C SER A 250 -20.25 -21.88 -5.04
N SER A 251 -20.85 -20.99 -4.26
CA SER A 251 -22.16 -21.18 -3.64
C SER A 251 -22.80 -19.81 -3.37
N GLY A 252 -24.13 -19.75 -3.34
CA GLY A 252 -24.86 -18.53 -2.99
C GLY A 252 -26.14 -18.33 -3.79
N ASP A 253 -26.57 -17.07 -3.88
CA ASP A 253 -27.82 -16.70 -4.55
C ASP A 253 -27.55 -16.15 -5.97
N GLY A 254 -28.35 -16.61 -6.94
CA GLY A 254 -28.31 -16.16 -8.33
C GLY A 254 -27.84 -17.25 -9.28
N ASP A 255 -27.23 -16.83 -10.39
CA ASP A 255 -26.74 -17.69 -11.48
C ASP A 255 -25.34 -17.18 -11.87
N VAL A 256 -24.32 -18.03 -11.68
CA VAL A 256 -22.92 -17.72 -12.00
C VAL A 256 -22.20 -18.88 -12.68
N ASP A 257 -21.49 -18.60 -13.76
CA ASP A 257 -20.54 -19.55 -14.36
C ASP A 257 -19.15 -19.44 -13.69
N LEU A 258 -18.45 -20.57 -13.55
CA LEU A 258 -17.02 -20.62 -13.24
C LEU A 258 -16.17 -20.95 -14.47
N TYR A 259 -15.08 -20.20 -14.65
CA TYR A 259 -14.00 -20.47 -15.61
C TYR A 259 -12.68 -20.49 -14.84
N VAL A 260 -11.85 -21.52 -15.01
CA VAL A 260 -10.56 -21.65 -14.30
C VAL A 260 -9.43 -21.94 -15.29
N ARG A 261 -8.27 -21.32 -15.08
CA ARG A 261 -7.12 -21.39 -15.99
C ARG A 261 -5.78 -21.26 -15.25
N ARG A 262 -4.79 -22.07 -15.61
CA ARG A 262 -3.38 -21.91 -15.21
C ARG A 262 -2.66 -20.85 -16.06
N GLY A 263 -1.71 -20.16 -15.46
CA GLY A 263 -0.74 -19.29 -16.14
C GLY A 263 -1.27 -17.91 -16.53
N ALA A 264 -2.56 -17.77 -16.83
CA ALA A 264 -3.19 -16.52 -17.24
C ALA A 264 -4.66 -16.46 -16.81
N ALA A 265 -5.24 -15.26 -16.81
CA ALA A 265 -6.67 -15.06 -16.59
C ALA A 265 -7.50 -15.85 -17.63
N PRO A 266 -8.64 -16.45 -17.25
CA PRO A 266 -9.55 -17.07 -18.20
C PRO A 266 -10.17 -16.01 -19.13
N GLU A 267 -10.45 -16.41 -20.36
CA GLU A 267 -11.34 -15.70 -21.27
C GLU A 267 -12.58 -16.58 -21.55
N PRO A 268 -13.72 -16.02 -22.01
CA PRO A 268 -14.92 -16.83 -22.33
C PRO A 268 -14.67 -17.98 -23.32
N SER A 269 -13.62 -17.89 -24.14
CA SER A 269 -13.18 -18.91 -25.09
C SER A 269 -11.86 -19.60 -24.74
N GLU A 270 -11.23 -19.28 -23.61
CA GLU A 270 -9.92 -19.82 -23.22
C GLU A 270 -9.84 -20.09 -21.71
N TYR A 271 -10.01 -21.37 -21.35
CA TYR A 271 -10.05 -21.89 -19.98
C TYR A 271 -9.52 -23.34 -19.95
N ASP A 272 -8.98 -23.78 -18.82
CA ASP A 272 -8.62 -25.20 -18.60
C ASP A 272 -9.83 -26.02 -18.13
N CYS A 273 -10.77 -25.37 -17.42
CA CYS A 273 -12.01 -25.97 -16.94
C CYS A 273 -13.10 -24.90 -16.83
N LYS A 274 -14.35 -25.29 -17.15
CA LYS A 274 -15.56 -24.47 -17.00
C LYS A 274 -16.63 -25.30 -16.29
N SER A 275 -17.38 -24.67 -15.39
CA SER A 275 -18.65 -25.18 -14.87
C SER A 275 -19.75 -24.13 -15.10
N SER A 276 -20.96 -24.60 -15.46
CA SER A 276 -22.15 -23.77 -15.70
C SER A 276 -23.43 -24.61 -15.69
N GLY A 277 -24.25 -24.43 -14.68
CA GLY A 277 -25.58 -24.99 -14.47
C GLY A 277 -26.68 -23.94 -14.63
N ASP A 278 -27.76 -24.09 -13.84
CA ASP A 278 -28.91 -23.16 -13.79
C ASP A 278 -28.94 -22.35 -12.46
N ASP A 279 -27.89 -22.46 -11.62
CA ASP A 279 -27.78 -21.84 -10.29
C ASP A 279 -26.34 -21.33 -10.00
N SER A 280 -25.92 -21.26 -8.75
CA SER A 280 -24.58 -20.76 -8.35
C SER A 280 -23.69 -21.82 -7.68
N ASP A 281 -24.12 -23.09 -7.63
CA ASP A 281 -23.38 -24.18 -6.96
C ASP A 281 -22.43 -24.90 -7.94
N GLU A 282 -21.46 -24.16 -8.47
CA GLU A 282 -20.50 -24.65 -9.47
C GLU A 282 -19.26 -25.29 -8.84
N SER A 283 -18.62 -26.23 -9.56
CA SER A 283 -17.36 -26.85 -9.13
C SER A 283 -16.42 -27.12 -10.31
N CYS A 284 -15.14 -26.82 -10.12
CA CYS A 284 -14.11 -26.97 -11.14
C CYS A 284 -12.76 -27.34 -10.52
N THR A 285 -12.11 -28.38 -11.05
CA THR A 285 -10.80 -28.84 -10.58
C THR A 285 -9.76 -28.75 -11.69
N VAL A 286 -8.60 -28.16 -11.39
CA VAL A 286 -7.43 -28.14 -12.27
C VAL A 286 -6.20 -28.66 -11.52
N ALA A 287 -5.18 -29.15 -12.20
CA ALA A 287 -3.86 -29.28 -11.58
C ALA A 287 -3.28 -27.88 -11.28
N GLY A 288 -2.60 -27.72 -10.15
CA GLY A 288 -1.81 -26.55 -9.76
C GLY A 288 -0.45 -26.51 -10.44
N ASP A 289 0.63 -26.48 -9.65
CA ASP A 289 2.02 -26.29 -10.10
C ASP A 289 2.24 -24.92 -10.80
N GLY A 290 1.77 -23.85 -10.15
CA GLY A 290 1.91 -22.47 -10.62
C GLY A 290 0.67 -21.59 -10.35
N PRO A 291 0.61 -20.41 -10.97
CA PRO A 291 -0.51 -19.48 -10.79
C PRO A 291 -1.78 -20.01 -11.46
N VAL A 292 -2.86 -20.10 -10.70
CA VAL A 292 -4.22 -20.39 -11.16
C VAL A 292 -5.07 -19.14 -11.03
N TYR A 293 -5.86 -18.84 -12.06
CA TYR A 293 -6.81 -17.74 -12.09
C TYR A 293 -8.23 -18.30 -12.21
N VAL A 294 -9.16 -17.70 -11.48
CA VAL A 294 -10.58 -18.01 -11.53
C VAL A 294 -11.29 -16.80 -12.13
N ALA A 295 -12.23 -17.00 -13.03
CA ALA A 295 -13.16 -15.98 -13.47
C ALA A 295 -14.59 -16.44 -13.19
N VAL A 296 -15.36 -15.53 -12.60
CA VAL A 296 -16.77 -15.71 -12.26
C VAL A 296 -17.58 -14.79 -13.14
N PHE A 297 -18.55 -15.35 -13.85
CA PHE A 297 -19.44 -14.61 -14.73
C PHE A 297 -20.87 -14.66 -14.20
N GLY A 298 -21.46 -13.51 -13.90
CA GLY A 298 -22.87 -13.44 -13.48
C GLY A 298 -23.80 -13.48 -14.68
N ALA A 299 -24.42 -14.63 -14.94
CA ALA A 299 -25.53 -14.73 -15.89
C ALA A 299 -26.80 -14.05 -15.35
N ALA A 300 -26.96 -14.02 -14.03
CA ALA A 300 -27.86 -13.12 -13.31
C ALA A 300 -27.09 -12.06 -12.49
N ALA A 301 -27.83 -11.25 -11.73
CA ALA A 301 -27.24 -10.53 -10.60
C ALA A 301 -27.20 -11.49 -9.41
N SER A 302 -26.02 -11.67 -8.82
CA SER A 302 -25.72 -12.80 -7.95
C SER A 302 -24.83 -12.38 -6.77
N ALA A 303 -25.05 -12.99 -5.61
CA ALA A 303 -24.30 -12.77 -4.37
C ALA A 303 -23.74 -14.13 -3.93
N VAL A 304 -22.44 -14.33 -4.16
CA VAL A 304 -21.80 -15.66 -4.08
C VAL A 304 -20.52 -15.65 -3.25
N THR A 305 -20.21 -16.80 -2.65
CA THR A 305 -18.89 -17.09 -2.07
C THR A 305 -18.15 -18.04 -3.00
N ILE A 306 -16.89 -17.72 -3.31
CA ILE A 306 -15.99 -18.55 -4.10
C ILE A 306 -14.92 -19.10 -3.18
N ASP A 307 -14.87 -20.42 -3.03
CA ASP A 307 -13.83 -21.12 -2.27
C ASP A 307 -12.80 -21.72 -3.24
N VAL A 308 -11.53 -21.37 -3.04
CA VAL A 308 -10.39 -21.90 -3.81
C VAL A 308 -9.49 -22.67 -2.87
N ALA A 309 -9.56 -24.00 -2.93
CA ALA A 309 -8.79 -24.92 -2.13
C ALA A 309 -7.56 -25.43 -2.90
N TYR A 310 -6.37 -25.27 -2.34
CA TYR A 310 -5.11 -25.64 -2.98
C TYR A 310 -4.00 -25.93 -1.96
N LEU A 311 -2.99 -26.71 -2.38
CA LEU A 311 -1.72 -26.82 -1.66
C LEU A 311 -0.89 -25.55 -1.92
N SER A 312 -0.45 -24.83 -0.89
CA SER A 312 0.49 -23.71 -1.06
C SER A 312 1.84 -24.18 -1.62
N GLU A 313 2.62 -23.28 -2.23
CA GLU A 313 4.04 -23.58 -2.49
C GLU A 313 4.79 -23.89 -1.19
N ASP A 314 5.85 -24.70 -1.28
CA ASP A 314 6.89 -24.76 -0.24
C ASP A 314 7.59 -23.41 -0.17
N VAL A 315 7.82 -22.90 1.04
CA VAL A 315 8.47 -21.60 1.26
C VAL A 315 9.73 -21.77 2.08
N ARG A 316 10.74 -20.90 1.87
CA ARG A 316 11.81 -20.76 2.86
C ARG A 316 11.22 -20.18 4.14
N ASP A 317 11.75 -20.63 5.26
CA ASP A 317 11.34 -20.24 6.60
C ASP A 317 12.47 -19.47 7.29
N PRO A 318 12.74 -18.22 6.87
CA PRO A 318 13.84 -17.41 7.39
C PRO A 318 13.73 -17.20 8.89
N THR A 319 14.88 -17.24 9.57
CA THR A 319 14.97 -17.29 11.04
C THR A 319 14.18 -16.19 11.77
N CYS A 320 14.06 -15.00 11.17
CA CYS A 320 13.51 -13.80 11.80
C CYS A 320 12.12 -13.38 11.25
N LEU A 321 11.53 -14.11 10.31
CA LEU A 321 10.23 -13.82 9.69
C LEU A 321 9.40 -15.10 9.54
N ASP A 322 8.07 -14.99 9.47
CA ASP A 322 7.19 -16.15 9.36
C ASP A 322 6.98 -16.60 7.91
N GLY A 323 8.08 -17.09 7.30
CA GLY A 323 8.19 -17.36 5.87
C GLY A 323 8.86 -16.22 5.11
N GLU A 324 9.00 -16.39 3.79
CA GLU A 324 9.42 -15.33 2.88
C GLU A 324 8.41 -14.16 2.85
N MET A 325 8.86 -12.98 2.41
CA MET A 325 7.97 -11.86 2.12
C MET A 325 6.93 -12.29 1.06
N PRO A 326 5.62 -12.12 1.31
CA PRO A 326 4.61 -12.56 0.36
C PRO A 326 4.70 -11.75 -0.93
N ARG A 327 4.24 -12.32 -2.06
CA ARG A 327 4.48 -11.71 -3.39
C ARG A 327 3.77 -10.37 -3.60
N ASP A 328 2.76 -10.05 -2.77
CA ASP A 328 2.09 -8.76 -2.73
C ASP A 328 2.81 -7.71 -1.84
N ALA A 329 3.87 -8.09 -1.13
CA ALA A 329 4.67 -7.20 -0.30
C ALA A 329 5.48 -6.21 -1.15
N VAL A 330 5.02 -4.96 -1.19
CA VAL A 330 5.68 -3.85 -1.88
C VAL A 330 5.97 -2.71 -0.91
N ILE A 331 7.16 -2.12 -1.06
CA ILE A 331 7.59 -0.93 -0.34
C ILE A 331 7.77 0.20 -1.36
N ILE A 332 7.03 1.29 -1.21
CA ILE A 332 7.28 2.53 -1.95
C ILE A 332 8.15 3.46 -1.11
N LYS A 333 9.16 4.05 -1.75
CA LYS A 333 10.00 5.11 -1.18
C LYS A 333 9.82 6.38 -2.02
N ALA A 334 9.22 7.41 -1.42
CA ALA A 334 8.93 8.69 -2.06
C ALA A 334 9.85 9.79 -1.52
N ASP A 335 10.32 10.66 -2.42
CA ASP A 335 11.03 11.91 -2.09
C ASP A 335 10.18 13.10 -2.52
N TRP A 336 9.85 13.95 -1.56
CA TRP A 336 8.95 15.09 -1.76
C TRP A 336 9.77 16.37 -1.89
N ARG A 337 9.76 16.98 -3.07
CA ARG A 337 10.48 18.23 -3.36
C ARG A 337 9.49 19.35 -3.58
N ARG A 338 9.60 20.43 -2.80
CA ARG A 338 8.87 21.68 -3.08
C ARG A 338 9.37 22.20 -4.42
N GLN A 339 8.54 22.12 -5.45
CA GLN A 339 8.84 22.70 -6.75
C GLN A 339 8.61 24.21 -6.67
N LEU A 340 9.66 24.96 -6.35
CA LEU A 340 9.66 26.42 -6.42
C LEU A 340 9.52 26.85 -7.89
N THR A 341 8.30 27.13 -8.32
CA THR A 341 8.02 27.77 -9.62
C THR A 341 8.46 29.23 -9.56
N GLY A 342 9.72 29.52 -9.91
CA GLY A 342 10.14 30.91 -10.15
C GLY A 342 11.64 31.25 -10.11
N GLU A 343 12.52 30.45 -9.47
CA GLU A 343 13.87 30.92 -9.12
C GLU A 343 15.08 30.13 -9.71
N LEU A 344 16.26 30.75 -9.57
CA LEU A 344 17.45 30.60 -10.41
C LEU A 344 18.38 29.41 -10.07
N LEU A 345 19.38 29.20 -10.94
CA LEU A 345 20.15 27.96 -11.09
C LEU A 345 21.55 27.98 -10.44
N PRO A 346 21.89 27.01 -9.56
CA PRO A 346 23.27 26.74 -9.13
C PRO A 346 24.06 25.87 -10.13
N ILE A 347 25.38 26.10 -10.21
CA ILE A 347 26.28 25.44 -11.19
C ILE A 347 26.42 23.92 -10.96
N TYR A 348 26.14 23.42 -9.76
CA TYR A 348 26.30 22.01 -9.38
C TYR A 348 25.09 21.11 -9.67
N ASP A 349 23.98 21.61 -10.24
CA ASP A 349 22.84 20.76 -10.63
C ASP A 349 23.18 19.94 -11.90
N THR A 350 23.05 18.62 -11.80
CA THR A 350 23.31 17.63 -12.87
C THR A 350 22.06 16.86 -13.29
N SER A 351 20.87 17.35 -12.95
CA SER A 351 19.60 16.72 -13.34
C SER A 351 19.36 16.76 -14.85
N GLY A 352 18.73 15.71 -15.38
CA GLY A 352 18.47 15.52 -16.82
C GLY A 352 17.82 16.72 -17.54
N PRO A 353 16.78 17.38 -16.97
CA PRO A 353 16.19 18.58 -17.56
C PRO A 353 17.17 19.76 -17.65
N ARG A 354 18.11 19.89 -16.71
CA ARG A 354 19.14 20.95 -16.75
C ARG A 354 20.29 20.60 -17.68
N MET A 355 20.63 19.31 -17.84
CA MET A 355 21.51 18.84 -18.91
C MET A 355 20.92 19.10 -20.31
N ALA A 356 19.61 18.94 -20.51
CA ALA A 356 18.94 19.27 -21.77
C ALA A 356 19.07 20.77 -22.13
N VAL A 357 18.91 21.66 -21.15
CA VAL A 357 19.14 23.12 -21.34
C VAL A 357 20.62 23.44 -21.58
N ARG A 358 21.56 22.81 -20.86
CA ARG A 358 23.02 22.97 -21.08
C ARG A 358 23.46 22.58 -22.49
N LEU A 359 22.81 21.60 -23.10
CA LEU A 359 23.12 21.10 -24.44
C LEU A 359 22.32 21.81 -25.55
N GLY A 360 21.42 22.73 -25.21
CA GLY A 360 20.49 23.40 -26.13
C GLY A 360 21.04 24.61 -26.90
N GLY A 361 22.28 25.06 -26.63
CA GLY A 361 23.03 25.96 -27.52
C GLY A 361 23.13 27.45 -27.13
N GLU A 362 22.30 27.99 -26.24
CA GLU A 362 22.28 29.43 -25.90
C GLU A 362 22.77 29.79 -24.48
N ALA A 363 23.50 28.89 -23.82
CA ALA A 363 24.01 29.14 -22.47
C ALA A 363 25.30 29.99 -22.47
N THR A 364 25.19 31.28 -22.15
CA THR A 364 26.35 32.10 -21.78
C THR A 364 26.80 31.80 -20.35
N TRP A 365 28.05 31.40 -20.19
CA TRP A 365 28.66 31.09 -18.90
C TRP A 365 29.02 32.37 -18.14
N ASN A 366 28.55 32.51 -16.89
CA ASN A 366 29.25 33.30 -15.87
C ASN A 366 30.00 32.31 -14.96
N SER A 367 31.25 32.62 -14.64
CA SER A 367 32.22 31.71 -14.01
C SER A 367 32.09 31.60 -12.47
N ASP A 368 31.23 32.41 -11.87
CA ASP A 368 31.41 32.86 -10.49
C ASP A 368 30.30 32.26 -9.59
N GLY A 369 30.48 30.98 -9.26
CA GLY A 369 29.57 30.21 -8.40
C GLY A 369 29.61 30.58 -6.92
N ALA A 370 29.69 31.87 -6.58
CA ALA A 370 29.51 32.42 -5.24
C ALA A 370 29.45 33.97 -5.27
N GLY A 371 28.35 34.56 -4.79
CA GLY A 371 28.27 35.99 -4.40
C GLY A 371 28.09 36.99 -5.54
#